data_AF-A0A537W949-F1
#
_entry.id   AF-A0A537W949-F1
#
_cell.length_a   1.000
_cell.length_b   1.000
_cell.length_c   1.000
_cell.angle_alpha   90.00
_cell.angle_beta   90.00
_cell.angle_gamma   90.00
#
_symmetry.space_group_name_H-M   'P 1'
#
loop_
_entity.id
_entity.type
_entity.pdbx_description
1 polymer ?
#
loop_
_entity_poly.entity_id
_entity_poly.type
_entity_poly.pdbx_seq_one_letter_code
_entity_poly.pdbx_strand_id
1 'polypeptide(L)'
;MGQRHARSGDAHLSATELVALVCCDLGSIVRGRSLPTAQLGARLQAGVGWVPANMSITPLGEVAEDTPFGSTGDLRLLPDAETQVRVEARSGESALEFVLCDIVETD
;
A
#
# COMPACT_ATOMS: atom_id res chain seq x y z
N MET A 1 13.57 21.34 -48.40
CA MET A 1 13.07 22.15 -47.26
C MET A 1 11.86 21.42 -46.67
N GLY A 2 12.08 20.40 -45.84
CA GLY A 2 11.01 19.59 -45.27
C GLY A 2 10.83 19.93 -43.81
N GLN A 3 9.72 20.58 -43.45
CA GLN A 3 9.35 20.85 -42.07
C GLN A 3 9.09 19.51 -41.36
N ARG A 4 9.99 19.16 -40.43
CA ARG A 4 9.76 18.07 -39.48
C ARG A 4 8.71 18.56 -38.49
N HIS A 5 7.49 18.04 -38.61
CA HIS A 5 6.50 18.13 -37.54
C HIS A 5 7.10 17.50 -36.28
N ALA A 6 7.34 18.31 -35.26
CA ALA A 6 7.63 17.81 -33.93
C ALA A 6 6.39 17.03 -33.47
N ARG A 7 6.57 15.75 -33.12
CA ARG A 7 5.50 14.95 -32.52
C ARG A 7 5.18 15.55 -31.16
N SER A 8 4.02 16.20 -31.10
CA SER A 8 3.37 16.61 -29.87
C SER A 8 3.02 15.37 -29.05
N GLY A 9 3.41 15.36 -27.77
CA GLY A 9 2.77 14.53 -26.76
C GLY A 9 3.55 13.34 -26.23
N ASP A 10 4.77 13.54 -25.70
CA ASP A 10 5.13 12.83 -24.47
C ASP A 10 4.49 13.62 -23.33
N ALA A 11 3.23 13.33 -23.04
CA ALA A 11 2.63 13.77 -21.80
C ALA A 11 3.43 13.09 -20.68
N HIS A 12 4.28 13.87 -20.00
CA HIS A 12 4.88 13.45 -18.74
C HIS A 12 3.72 13.18 -17.78
N LEU A 13 3.28 11.92 -17.69
CA LEU A 13 2.48 11.45 -16.57
C LEU A 13 3.37 11.71 -15.35
N SER A 14 3.09 12.77 -14.60
CA SER A 14 3.68 12.91 -13.28
C SER A 14 3.16 11.70 -12.48
N ALA A 15 3.99 10.68 -12.32
CA ALA A 15 3.63 9.50 -11.55
C ALA A 15 3.17 9.97 -10.16
N THR A 16 1.95 9.60 -9.78
CA THR A 16 1.45 9.94 -8.44
C THR A 16 2.24 9.15 -7.43
N GLU A 17 2.93 9.84 -6.52
CA GLU A 17 3.64 9.22 -5.41
C GLU A 17 2.65 8.46 -4.52
N LEU A 18 3.03 7.24 -4.13
CA LEU A 18 2.22 6.36 -3.32
C LEU A 18 2.93 6.05 -2.01
N VAL A 19 2.15 5.95 -0.93
CA VAL A 19 2.58 5.40 0.35
C VAL A 19 1.90 4.06 0.60
N ALA A 20 2.66 3.06 1.01
CA ALA A 20 2.15 1.77 1.42
C ALA A 20 1.85 1.74 2.93
N LEU A 21 0.61 1.45 3.30
CA LEU A 21 0.20 1.18 4.68
C LEU A 21 0.28 -0.32 4.92
N VAL A 22 1.23 -0.76 5.75
CA VAL A 22 1.65 -2.17 5.80
C VAL A 22 1.69 -2.76 7.20
N CYS A 23 1.43 -4.06 7.30
CA CYS A 23 1.64 -4.88 8.48
C CYS A 23 2.43 -6.15 8.11
N CYS A 24 3.01 -6.82 9.10
CA CYS A 24 3.63 -8.15 8.92
C CYS A 24 2.61 -9.23 9.29
N ASP A 25 2.35 -10.18 8.38
CA ASP A 25 1.39 -11.27 8.64
C ASP A 25 2.02 -12.42 9.46
N LEU A 26 1.23 -13.45 9.76
CA LEU A 26 1.70 -14.65 10.49
C LEU A 26 2.70 -15.49 9.68
N GLY A 27 2.73 -15.34 8.36
CA GLY A 27 3.70 -15.95 7.45
C GLY A 27 5.02 -15.16 7.34
N SER A 28 5.19 -14.09 8.13
CA SER A 28 6.33 -13.16 8.07
C SER A 28 6.45 -12.41 6.74
N ILE A 29 5.33 -12.14 6.07
CA ILE A 29 5.26 -11.37 4.83
C ILE A 29 4.65 -10.00 5.13
N VAL A 30 5.34 -8.94 4.67
CA VAL A 30 4.83 -7.57 4.74
C VAL A 30 3.76 -7.39 3.67
N ARG A 31 2.54 -7.06 4.09
CA ARG A 31 1.39 -6.84 3.20
C ARG A 31 0.71 -5.53 3.55
N GLY A 32 -0.06 -5.00 2.61
CA GLY A 32 -0.76 -3.75 2.84
C GLY A 32 -1.56 -3.23 1.66
N ARG A 33 -1.89 -1.96 1.72
CA ARG A 33 -2.56 -1.20 0.65
C ARG A 33 -1.80 0.09 0.40
N SER A 34 -1.72 0.50 -0.86
CA SER A 34 -1.12 1.78 -1.23
C SER A 34 -2.18 2.82 -1.54
N LEU A 35 -1.88 4.08 -1.22
CA LEU A 35 -2.71 5.25 -1.53
C LEU A 35 -1.82 6.43 -1.95
N PRO A 36 -2.35 7.45 -2.65
CA PRO A 36 -1.58 8.64 -2.98
C PRO A 36 -1.00 9.28 -1.72
N THR A 37 0.31 9.55 -1.66
CA THR A 37 0.99 10.12 -0.48
C THR A 37 0.28 11.37 0.06
N ALA A 38 -0.26 12.21 -0.82
CA ALA A 38 -1.03 13.39 -0.46
C ALA A 38 -2.30 13.10 0.40
N GLN A 39 -2.80 11.87 0.40
CA GLN A 39 -3.96 11.44 1.19
C GLN A 39 -3.57 10.83 2.55
N LEU A 40 -2.27 10.63 2.84
CA LEU A 40 -1.81 9.97 4.07
C LEU A 40 -2.34 10.65 5.33
N GLY A 41 -2.27 11.98 5.39
CA GLY A 41 -2.72 12.74 6.56
C GLY A 41 -4.17 12.46 6.96
N ALA A 42 -5.06 12.31 5.97
CA ALA A 42 -6.47 11.96 6.21
C ALA A 42 -6.66 10.50 6.68
N ARG A 43 -5.64 9.66 6.50
CA ARG A 43 -5.68 8.21 6.77
C ARG A 43 -4.95 7.80 8.03
N LEU A 44 -4.13 8.68 8.64
CA LEU A 44 -3.43 8.39 9.89
C LEU A 44 -4.39 7.95 11.02
N GLN A 45 -5.58 8.55 11.09
CA GLN A 45 -6.57 8.20 12.12
C GLN A 45 -7.68 7.26 11.61
N ALA A 46 -8.05 7.39 10.33
CA ALA A 46 -9.14 6.59 9.76
C ALA A 46 -8.70 5.17 9.36
N GLY A 47 -7.41 5.00 9.05
CA GLY A 47 -6.87 3.78 8.47
C GLY A 47 -7.41 3.47 7.07
N VAL A 48 -7.14 2.23 6.65
CA VAL A 48 -7.66 1.63 5.41
C VAL A 48 -8.24 0.26 5.69
N GLY A 49 -9.22 -0.17 4.90
CA GLY A 49 -9.86 -1.47 5.06
C GLY A 49 -8.88 -2.64 4.90
N TRP A 50 -9.08 -3.67 5.71
CA TRP A 50 -8.30 -4.90 5.75
C TRP A 50 -9.21 -6.11 5.90
N VAL A 51 -8.76 -7.27 5.42
CA VAL A 51 -9.55 -8.51 5.50
C VAL A 51 -8.84 -9.48 6.45
N PRO A 52 -9.52 -10.02 7.48
CA PRO A 52 -8.95 -11.00 8.41
C PRO A 52 -8.22 -12.17 7.72
N ALA A 53 -8.80 -12.70 6.64
CA ALA A 53 -8.24 -13.81 5.87
C ALA A 53 -6.83 -13.55 5.32
N ASN A 54 -6.40 -12.29 5.18
CA ASN A 54 -5.03 -11.95 4.76
C ASN A 54 -3.98 -12.49 5.74
N MET A 55 -4.33 -12.67 7.02
CA MET A 55 -3.44 -13.24 8.04
C MET A 55 -3.25 -14.76 7.91
N SER A 56 -4.02 -15.42 7.04
CA SER A 56 -3.92 -16.86 6.76
C SER A 56 -3.38 -17.16 5.36
N ILE A 57 -2.88 -16.16 4.64
CA ILE A 57 -2.21 -16.42 3.36
C ILE A 57 -0.84 -17.04 3.66
N THR A 58 -0.65 -18.26 3.18
CA THR A 58 0.60 -19.01 3.29
C THR A 58 1.73 -18.33 2.51
N PRO A 59 3.00 -18.68 2.78
CA PRO A 59 4.12 -18.18 1.99
C PRO A 59 4.06 -18.51 0.50
N LEU A 60 3.25 -19.50 0.10
CA LEU A 60 3.04 -19.89 -1.30
C LEU A 60 1.87 -19.15 -1.96
N GLY A 61 1.16 -18.30 -1.23
CA GLY A 61 0.12 -17.40 -1.77
C GLY A 61 -1.32 -17.91 -1.65
N GLU A 62 -1.52 -19.16 -1.24
CA GLU A 62 -2.85 -19.73 -0.96
C GLU A 62 -3.34 -19.34 0.44
N VAL A 63 -4.65 -19.18 0.63
CA VAL A 63 -5.25 -19.04 1.96
C VAL A 63 -5.34 -20.42 2.60
N ALA A 64 -4.85 -20.59 3.82
CA ALA A 64 -4.92 -21.86 4.53
C ALA A 64 -6.37 -22.33 4.72
N GLU A 65 -6.64 -23.62 4.47
CA GLU A 65 -7.99 -24.21 4.53
C GLU A 65 -8.62 -24.08 5.92
N ASP A 66 -7.85 -24.40 6.97
CA ASP A 66 -8.30 -24.34 8.37
C ASP A 66 -8.02 -22.97 9.01
N THR A 67 -8.39 -21.89 8.35
CA THR A 67 -8.25 -20.54 8.90
C THR A 67 -9.31 -20.24 9.98
N PRO A 68 -8.93 -19.68 11.15
CA PRO A 68 -9.90 -19.25 12.16
C PRO A 68 -10.70 -18.01 11.74
N PHE A 69 -10.29 -17.31 10.67
CA PHE A 69 -10.85 -16.01 10.30
C PHE A 69 -12.05 -16.12 9.33
N GLY A 70 -12.19 -17.23 8.61
CA GLY A 70 -13.31 -17.46 7.69
C GLY A 70 -13.55 -16.31 6.70
N SER A 71 -14.82 -16.07 6.35
CA SER A 71 -15.28 -14.94 5.52
C SER A 71 -15.94 -13.84 6.37
N THR A 72 -15.54 -13.69 7.64
CA THR A 72 -16.30 -12.89 8.61
C THR A 72 -15.66 -11.54 8.85
N GLY A 73 -16.39 -10.48 8.48
CA GLY A 73 -16.09 -9.09 8.87
C GLY A 73 -14.94 -8.43 8.10
N ASP A 74 -14.80 -7.13 8.35
CA ASP A 74 -13.70 -6.30 7.89
C ASP A 74 -12.91 -5.78 9.10
N LEU A 75 -11.62 -5.54 8.89
CA LEU A 75 -10.70 -4.90 9.83
C LEU A 75 -10.18 -3.59 9.22
N ARG A 76 -9.29 -2.93 9.95
CA ARG A 76 -8.53 -1.78 9.44
C ARG A 76 -7.03 -1.96 9.69
N LEU A 77 -6.23 -1.47 8.76
CA LEU A 77 -4.84 -1.10 9.01
C LEU A 77 -4.81 0.34 9.50
N LEU A 78 -4.43 0.55 10.75
CA LEU A 78 -4.29 1.86 11.38
C LEU A 78 -2.80 2.28 11.38
N PRO A 79 -2.41 3.32 10.63
CA PRO A 79 -1.01 3.71 10.50
C PRO A 79 -0.44 4.30 11.80
N ASP A 80 0.75 3.86 12.18
CA ASP A 80 1.58 4.53 13.19
C ASP A 80 2.46 5.58 12.51
N ALA A 81 2.11 6.86 12.71
CA ALA A 81 2.80 8.00 12.09
C ALA A 81 4.30 8.06 12.43
N GLU A 82 4.74 7.52 13.58
CA GLU A 82 6.16 7.55 13.97
C GLU A 82 7.01 6.57 13.14
N THR A 83 6.38 5.65 12.42
CA THR A 83 7.05 4.61 11.61
C THR A 83 7.10 4.96 10.12
N GLN A 84 6.70 6.16 9.72
CA GLN A 84 6.76 6.58 8.32
C GLN A 84 8.21 6.60 7.83
N VAL A 85 8.48 5.83 6.78
CA VAL A 85 9.77 5.75 6.12
C VAL A 85 9.61 6.12 4.66
N ARG A 86 10.52 6.99 4.18
CA ARG A 86 10.66 7.31 2.77
C ARG A 86 12.10 7.09 2.33
N VAL A 87 12.27 6.28 1.28
CA VAL A 87 13.56 6.00 0.64
C VAL A 87 13.50 6.59 -0.76
N GLU A 88 14.31 7.62 -0.98
CA GLU A 88 14.37 8.32 -2.26
C GLU A 88 14.85 7.40 -3.39
N ALA A 89 14.24 7.58 -4.55
CA ALA A 89 14.50 6.79 -5.74
C ALA A 89 15.73 7.28 -6.52
N ARG A 90 16.23 6.41 -7.41
CA ARG A 90 17.20 6.81 -8.43
C ARG A 90 16.46 7.54 -9.57
N SER A 91 17.23 8.23 -10.42
CA SER A 91 16.67 8.98 -11.55
C SER A 91 15.74 8.10 -12.41
N GLY A 92 14.47 8.48 -12.49
CA GLY A 92 13.46 7.82 -13.31
C GLY A 92 12.59 6.78 -12.60
N GLU A 93 12.77 6.57 -11.29
CA GLU A 93 11.99 5.66 -10.46
C GLU A 93 11.14 6.44 -9.43
N SER A 94 10.07 5.83 -8.91
CA SER A 94 9.27 6.37 -7.80
C SER A 94 9.89 5.98 -6.46
N ALA A 95 9.84 6.89 -5.47
CA ALA A 95 10.36 6.60 -4.14
C ALA A 95 9.57 5.46 -3.48
N LEU A 96 10.25 4.71 -2.59
CA LEU A 96 9.59 3.77 -1.71
C LEU A 96 9.15 4.51 -0.46
N GLU A 97 7.85 4.63 -0.24
CA GLU A 97 7.28 5.20 0.98
C GLU A 97 6.34 4.20 1.64
N PHE A 98 6.50 3.99 2.94
CA PHE A 98 5.63 3.11 3.72
C PHE A 98 5.47 3.56 5.16
N VAL A 99 4.39 3.10 5.80
CA VAL A 99 4.09 3.30 7.22
C VAL A 99 3.65 1.96 7.80
N LEU A 100 4.19 1.59 8.97
CA LEU A 100 3.74 0.39 9.68
C LEU A 100 2.37 0.65 10.29
N CYS A 101 1.54 -0.38 10.31
CA CYS A 101 0.17 -0.31 10.77
C CYS A 101 -0.14 -1.40 11.77
N ASP A 102 -0.95 -1.07 12.75
CA ASP A 102 -1.65 -2.03 13.58
C ASP A 102 -2.91 -2.52 12.87
N ILE A 103 -3.28 -3.78 13.13
CA ILE A 103 -4.56 -4.34 12.71
C ILE A 103 -5.58 -4.09 13.82
N VAL A 104 -6.65 -3.38 13.52
CA VAL A 104 -7.70 -3.02 14.48
C VAL A 104 -9.09 -3.37 13.96
N GLU A 105 -10.04 -3.53 14.87
CA GLU A 105 -11.47 -3.67 14.55
C GLU A 105 -12.03 -2.35 13.95
N THR A 106 -13.26 -2.41 13.43
CA THR A 106 -13.87 -1.27 12.73
C THR A 106 -14.55 -0.25 13.66
N ASP A 107 -14.81 -0.64 14.90
CA ASP A 107 -15.50 0.11 15.96
C ASP A 107 -14.58 0.67 17.06
#